data_AF-A0A7C3KZB9-F1
#
_entry.id   AF-A0A7C3KZB9-F1
#
_cell.length_a   1.000
_cell.length_b   1.000
_cell.length_c   1.000
_cell.angle_alpha   90.00
_cell.angle_beta   90.00
_cell.angle_gamma   90.00
#
_symmetry.space_group_name_H-M   'P 1'
#
loop_
_entity.id
_entity.type
_entity.pdbx_description
1 polymer ?
#
loop_
_entity_poly.entity_id
_entity_poly.type
_entity_poly.pdbx_seq_one_letter_code
_entity_poly.pdbx_strand_id
1 'polypeptide(L)' 'MAILRISRSAADEVERALELYRELLSEREQTGVLKESTRKTYLVHSENFVRWLKGEFDPGERNRS' A
#
# COMPACT_ATOMS: atom_id res chain seq x y z
N MET A 1 -14.95 4.49 14.32
CA MET A 1 -13.52 4.20 14.55
C MET A 1 -13.16 2.99 13.71
N ALA A 2 -12.17 3.09 12.83
CA ALA A 2 -11.70 1.93 12.10
C ALA A 2 -11.00 0.98 13.10
N ILE A 3 -11.40 -0.30 13.09
CA ILE A 3 -10.79 -1.31 13.94
C ILE A 3 -9.50 -1.76 13.26
N LEU A 4 -8.36 -1.41 13.85
CA LEU A 4 -7.07 -1.89 13.36
C LEU A 4 -7.03 -3.42 13.47
N ARG A 5 -6.60 -4.09 12.40
CA ARG A 5 -6.40 -5.55 12.36
C ARG A 5 -5.08 -5.99 12.99
N ILE A 6 -4.22 -5.03 13.31
CA ILE A 6 -2.90 -5.19 13.90
C ILE A 6 -2.73 -4.21 15.06
N SER A 7 -1.67 -4.38 15.86
CA SER A 7 -1.34 -3.41 16.90
C SER A 7 -1.01 -2.05 16.28
N ARG A 8 -1.15 -0.98 17.08
CA ARG A 8 -0.77 0.37 16.65
C ARG A 8 0.70 0.47 16.28
N SER A 9 1.59 -0.15 17.06
CA SER A 9 3.03 -0.17 16.75
C SER A 9 3.33 -0.86 15.41
N ALA A 10 2.68 -1.98 15.12
CA ALA A 10 2.82 -2.68 13.84
C ALA A 10 2.25 -1.84 12.69
N ALA A 11 1.15 -1.12 12.89
CA ALA A 11 0.63 -0.20 11.89
C ALA A 11 1.63 0.92 11.56
N ASP A 12 2.23 1.53 12.58
CA ASP A 12 3.25 2.58 12.38
C ASP A 12 4.50 2.02 11.66
N GLU A 13 4.89 0.78 11.94
CA GLU A 13 6.01 0.11 11.24
C GLU A 13 5.70 -0.16 9.77
N VAL A 14 4.49 -0.66 9.47
CA VAL A 14 4.05 -0.94 8.10
C VAL A 14 3.89 0.35 7.29
N GLU A 15 3.38 1.43 7.89
CA GLU A 15 3.29 2.73 7.22
C GLU A 15 4.69 3.29 6.89
N ARG A 16 5.65 3.21 7.81
CA ARG A 16 7.06 3.56 7.52
C ARG A 16 7.65 2.71 6.39
N ALA A 17 7.39 1.40 6.40
CA ALA A 17 7.84 0.51 5.34
C ALA A 17 7.20 0.84 3.98
N LEU A 18 5.92 1.24 3.96
CA LEU A 18 5.24 1.67 2.75
C LEU A 18 5.86 2.95 2.17
N GLU A 19 6.23 3.93 3.01
CA GLU A 19 6.90 5.15 2.54
C GLU A 19 8.27 4.85 1.93
N LEU A 20 9.09 4.02 2.59
CA LEU A 20 10.37 3.57 2.01
C LEU A 20 10.17 2.84 0.68
N TYR A 21 9.10 2.05 0.57
CA TYR A 21 8.76 1.36 -0.67
C TYR A 21 8.34 2.35 -1.77
N ARG A 22 7.60 3.41 -1.46
CA ARG A 22 7.25 4.48 -2.43
C ARG A 22 8.48 5.16 -3.00
N GLU A 23 9.44 5.50 -2.13
CA GLU A 23 10.70 6.12 -2.53
C GLU A 23 11.49 5.21 -3.47
N LEU A 24 11.68 3.95 -3.07
CA LEU A 24 12.35 2.95 -3.90
C LEU A 24 11.68 2.82 -5.28
N LEU A 25 10.36 2.70 -5.33
CA LEU A 25 9.67 2.56 -6.61
C LEU A 25 9.79 3.81 -7.50
N SER A 26 9.83 4.99 -6.89
CA SER A 26 10.04 6.26 -7.61
C SER A 26 11.45 6.35 -8.18
N GLU A 27 12.47 5.96 -7.42
CA GLU A 27 13.86 5.86 -7.89
C GLU A 27 13.99 4.86 -9.06
N ARG A 28 13.36 3.68 -8.93
CA ARG A 28 13.38 2.65 -9.98
C ARG A 28 12.64 3.08 -11.24
N GLU A 29 11.59 3.89 -11.13
CA GLU A 29 10.92 4.51 -12.28
C GLU A 29 11.82 5.55 -12.94
N GLN A 30 12.42 6.45 -12.16
CA GLN A 30 13.32 7.51 -12.68
C GLN A 30 14.55 6.94 -13.39
N THR A 31 15.07 5.81 -12.91
CA THR A 31 16.21 5.11 -13.54
C THR A 31 15.81 4.24 -14.75
N GLY A 32 14.52 4.20 -15.11
CA GLY A 32 14.00 3.43 -16.24
C GLY A 32 13.94 1.92 -16.00
N VAL A 33 14.25 1.45 -14.79
CA VAL A 33 14.16 0.03 -14.40
C VAL A 33 12.69 -0.40 -14.30
N LEU A 34 11.82 0.49 -13.82
CA LEU A 34 10.37 0.29 -13.76
C LEU A 34 9.64 1.20 -14.74
N LYS A 35 8.63 0.64 -15.40
CA LYS A 35 7.62 1.43 -16.12
C LYS A 35 6.68 2.08 -15.10
N GLU A 36 6.16 3.27 -15.44
CA GLU A 36 5.14 3.96 -14.64
C GLU A 36 3.93 3.06 -14.33
N SER A 37 3.46 2.28 -15.31
CA SER A 37 2.35 1.33 -15.11
C SER A 37 2.67 0.28 -14.04
N THR A 38 3.89 -0.25 -14.05
CA THR A 38 4.35 -1.23 -13.04
C THR A 38 4.43 -0.59 -11.66
N ARG A 39 4.99 0.63 -11.56
CA ARG A 39 5.02 1.39 -10.31
C ARG A 39 3.61 1.59 -9.75
N LYS A 40 2.67 2.06 -10.58
CA LYS A 40 1.27 2.27 -10.19
C LYS A 40 0.64 0.99 -9.66
N THR A 41 0.81 -0.13 -10.35
CA THR A 41 0.28 -1.43 -9.91
C THR A 41 0.83 -1.83 -8.54
N TYR A 42 2.14 -1.72 -8.33
CA TYR A 42 2.75 -2.05 -7.04
C TYR A 42 2.25 -1.18 -5.91
N LEU A 43 2.14 0.13 -6.13
CA LEU A 43 1.60 1.06 -5.14
C LEU A 43 0.13 0.77 -4.82
N VAL A 44 -0.71 0.56 -5.83
CA VAL A 44 -2.13 0.26 -5.61
C VAL A 44 -2.30 -0.97 -4.73
N HIS A 45 -1.55 -2.04 -4.97
CA HIS A 45 -1.68 -3.26 -4.18
C HIS A 45 -1.14 -3.10 -2.76
N SER A 46 0.01 -2.47 -2.57
CA SER A 46 0.58 -2.25 -1.25
C SER A 46 -0.28 -1.27 -0.42
N GLU A 47 -0.76 -0.19 -1.02
CA GLU A 47 -1.66 0.77 -0.36
C GLU A 47 -2.98 0.12 0.05
N ASN A 48 -3.60 -0.67 -0.83
CA ASN A 48 -4.83 -1.40 -0.50
C ASN A 48 -4.60 -2.39 0.64
N PHE A 49 -3.46 -3.06 0.68
CA PHE A 49 -3.11 -3.94 1.79
C PHE A 49 -2.97 -3.16 3.12
N VAL A 50 -2.29 -2.01 3.12
CA VAL A 50 -2.18 -1.17 4.33
C VAL A 50 -3.54 -0.63 4.77
N ARG A 51 -4.37 -0.17 3.83
CA ARG A 51 -5.74 0.26 4.13
C ARG A 51 -6.59 -0.87 4.70
N TRP A 52 -6.40 -2.11 4.23
CA TRP A 52 -7.08 -3.28 4.80
C TRP A 52 -6.66 -3.54 6.24
N LEU A 53 -5.36 -3.45 6.55
CA LEU A 53 -4.84 -3.57 7.92
C LEU A 53 -5.45 -2.52 8.86
N LYS A 54 -5.76 -1.33 8.33
CA LYS A 54 -6.38 -0.24 9.07
C LYS A 54 -7.91 -0.32 9.15
N GLY A 55 -8.54 -1.28 8.47
CA GLY A 55 -9.99 -1.38 8.39
C GLY A 55 -10.64 -0.30 7.50
N GLU A 56 -9.87 0.32 6.61
CA GLU A 56 -10.28 1.38 5.67
C GLU A 56 -10.58 0.84 4.26
N PHE A 57 -10.47 -0.47 4.07
CA PHE A 57 -10.66 -1.16 2.81
C PHE A 57 -11.09 -2.61 3.05
N ASP A 58 -12.12 -3.07 2.31
CA ASP A 58 -12.52 -4.48 2.25
C ASP A 58 -12.27 -5.03 0.83
N PRO A 59 -11.40 -6.05 0.66
CA PRO A 59 -11.11 -6.65 -0.64
C PRO A 59 -12.39 -7.15 -1.32
N GLY A 60 -12.60 -6.74 -2.57
CA GLY A 60 -13.75 -7.17 -3.36
C GLY A 60 -15.06 -6.44 -3.03
N GLU A 61 -15.06 -5.43 -2.14
CA GLU A 61 -16.25 -4.63 -1.82
C GLU A 61 -16.89 -4.01 -3.08
N ARG A 62 -16.07 -3.53 -4.02
CA ARG A 62 -16.53 -2.98 -5.30
C ARG A 62 -17.18 -4.01 -6.23
N ASN A 63 -16.99 -5.30 -5.98
CA ASN A 63 -17.55 -6.39 -6.78
C ASN A 63 -18.71 -7.11 -6.06
N ARG A 64 -19.09 -6.67 -4.84
CA ARG A 64 -20.35 -7.08 -4.20
C ARG A 64 -21.50 -6.30 -4.84
N SER A 65 -21.99 -6.80 -5.96
CA SER A 65 -23.33 -6.52 -6.49
C SER A 65 -24.37 -7.33 -5.74
#